data_AF-A0A7W0UFN1-F1
#
_entry.id   AF-A0A7W0UFN1-F1
#
_cell.length_a   1.000
_cell.length_b   1.000
_cell.length_c   1.000
_cell.angle_alpha   90.00
_cell.angle_beta   90.00
_cell.angle_gamma   90.00
#
_symmetry.space_group_name_H-M   'P 1'
#
loop_
_entity.id
_entity.type
_entity.pdbx_description
1 polymer ?
#
loop_
_entity_poly.entity_id
_entity_poly.type
_entity_poly.pdbx_seq_one_letter_code
_entity_poly.pdbx_strand_id
1 'polypeptide(L)'
;MPRPTRERRRIAYLTNVYTRPDFRGRGIGGALIERAQARAAEADVELMMVWPSDESIDFYRRQGFAPSEEPVIWVVPEPPHA
;
A
#
# COMPACT_ATOMS: atom_id res chain seq x y z
N MET A 1 19.67 8.96 13.43
CA MET A 1 20.21 7.83 14.23
C MET A 1 19.83 6.53 13.52
N PRO A 2 20.79 5.70 13.07
CA PRO A 2 20.48 4.34 12.63
C PRO A 2 20.04 3.53 13.86
N ARG A 3 18.97 2.73 13.72
CA ARG A 3 18.46 1.86 14.79
C ARG A 3 18.81 0.40 14.44
N PRO A 4 19.75 -0.23 15.17
CA PRO A 4 20.37 -1.52 14.80
C PRO A 4 19.46 -2.74 14.96
N THR A 5 18.31 -2.61 15.61
CA THR A 5 17.28 -3.65 15.69
C THR A 5 16.09 -3.22 14.86
N ARG A 6 16.18 -3.41 13.54
CA ARG A 6 15.04 -3.16 12.65
C ARG A 6 14.13 -4.38 12.73
N GLU A 7 13.07 -4.29 13.54
CA GLU A 7 11.92 -5.18 13.38
C GLU A 7 11.48 -5.17 11.92
N ARG A 8 11.11 -6.33 11.38
CA ARG A 8 10.74 -6.46 9.96
C ARG A 8 9.60 -5.50 9.66
N ARG A 9 9.88 -4.46 8.86
CA ARG A 9 8.84 -3.55 8.36
C ARG A 9 7.81 -4.36 7.57
N ARG A 10 6.55 -4.30 7.98
CA ARG A 10 5.45 -4.89 7.23
C ARG A 10 5.05 -3.92 6.14
N ILE A 11 5.09 -4.40 4.90
CA ILE A 11 4.63 -3.65 3.73
C ILE A 11 3.37 -4.34 3.23
N ALA A 12 2.28 -3.60 3.05
CA ALA A 12 1.05 -4.09 2.44
C ALA A 12 1.04 -3.74 0.95
N TYR A 13 0.77 -4.72 0.11
CA TYR A 13 0.47 -4.48 -1.29
C TYR A 13 -1.04 -4.59 -1.49
N LEU A 14 -1.67 -3.47 -1.81
CA LEU A 14 -3.09 -3.39 -2.08
C LEU A 14 -3.36 -3.72 -3.54
N THR A 15 -4.19 -4.73 -3.78
CA THR A 15 -4.53 -5.22 -5.12
C THR A 15 -6.03 -5.52 -5.23
N ASN A 16 -6.51 -5.71 -6.46
CA ASN A 16 -7.88 -6.15 -6.76
C ASN A 16 -9.00 -5.24 -6.21
N VAL A 17 -8.73 -3.95 -6.06
CA VAL A 17 -9.76 -2.96 -5.70
C VAL A 17 -10.66 -2.75 -6.92
N TYR A 18 -11.88 -3.26 -6.86
CA TYR A 18 -12.83 -3.17 -7.97
C TYR A 18 -14.24 -2.87 -7.48
N THR A 19 -14.93 -2.00 -8.21
CA THR A 19 -16.37 -1.76 -8.08
C THR A 19 -17.02 -1.92 -9.45
N ARG A 20 -18.09 -2.73 -9.50
CA ARG A 20 -18.90 -2.93 -10.70
C ARG A 20 -19.38 -1.57 -11.27
N PRO A 21 -19.36 -1.36 -12.61
CA PRO A 21 -19.69 -0.08 -13.23
C PRO A 21 -20.97 0.57 -12.71
N ASP A 22 -22.06 -0.19 -12.63
CA ASP A 22 -23.40 0.28 -12.20
C ASP A 22 -23.45 0.79 -10.74
N PHE A 23 -22.42 0.48 -9.96
CA PHE A 23 -22.30 0.80 -8.54
C PHE A 23 -21.19 1.82 -8.24
N ARG A 24 -20.50 2.33 -9.27
CA ARG A 24 -19.48 3.38 -9.11
C ARG A 24 -20.10 4.73 -8.74
N GLY A 25 -19.28 5.62 -8.17
CA GLY A 25 -19.73 6.95 -7.72
C GLY A 25 -20.56 6.95 -6.45
N ARG A 26 -20.76 5.79 -5.80
CA ARG A 26 -21.58 5.63 -4.58
C ARG A 26 -20.76 5.48 -3.29
N GLY A 27 -19.46 5.80 -3.32
CA GLY A 27 -18.57 5.69 -2.16
C GLY A 27 -18.06 4.28 -1.81
N ILE A 28 -18.54 3.22 -2.49
CA ILE A 28 -18.17 1.82 -2.20
C ILE A 28 -16.66 1.60 -2.27
N GLY A 29 -16.01 2.08 -3.33
CA GLY A 29 -14.55 1.96 -3.47
C GLY A 29 -13.81 2.61 -2.30
N GLY A 30 -14.23 3.79 -1.85
CA GLY A 30 -13.62 4.46 -0.70
C GLY A 30 -13.77 3.64 0.58
N ALA A 31 -14.97 3.13 0.86
CA ALA A 31 -15.22 2.28 2.02
C ALA A 31 -14.37 1.00 2.02
N LEU A 32 -14.09 0.42 0.84
CA LEU A 32 -13.16 -0.71 0.73
C LEU A 32 -11.73 -0.32 1.11
N ILE A 33 -11.27 0.85 0.64
CA ILE A 33 -9.93 1.37 0.94
C ILE A 33 -9.78 1.70 2.42
N GLU A 34 -10.74 2.41 3.02
CA GLU A 34 -10.74 2.75 4.44
C GLU A 34 -10.63 1.49 5.32
N ARG A 35 -11.38 0.44 4.99
CA ARG A 35 -11.33 -0.82 5.73
C ARG A 35 -9.99 -1.54 5.54
N ALA A 36 -9.39 -1.47 4.35
CA ALA A 36 -8.05 -2.02 4.12
C ALA A 36 -6.98 -1.25 4.90
N GLN A 37 -7.04 0.09 4.93
CA GLN A 37 -6.13 0.95 5.69
C GLN A 37 -6.24 0.68 7.19
N ALA A 38 -7.46 0.55 7.73
CA ALA A 38 -7.67 0.20 9.13
C ALA A 38 -7.02 -1.14 9.49
N ARG A 39 -7.17 -2.16 8.64
CA ARG A 39 -6.54 -3.47 8.84
C ARG A 39 -5.02 -3.43 8.74
N ALA A 40 -4.49 -2.62 7.85
CA ALA A 40 -3.05 -2.43 7.74
C ALA A 40 -2.49 -1.74 9.00
N ALA A 41 -3.20 -0.75 9.55
CA ALA A 41 -2.82 -0.09 10.80
C ALA A 41 -2.85 -1.07 11.99
N GLU A 42 -3.90 -1.89 12.13
CA GLU A 42 -3.98 -2.95 13.15
C GLU A 42 -2.84 -3.97 13.04
N ALA A 43 -2.36 -4.21 11.81
CA ALA A 43 -1.27 -5.12 11.53
C ALA A 43 0.12 -4.47 11.60
N ASP A 44 0.24 -3.21 12.07
CA ASP A 44 1.50 -2.47 12.16
C ASP A 44 2.26 -2.41 10.81
N VAL A 45 1.51 -2.17 9.74
CA VAL A 45 2.06 -1.95 8.39
C VAL A 45 2.66 -0.55 8.31
N GLU A 46 3.92 -0.46 7.90
CA GLU A 46 4.61 0.83 7.76
C GLU A 46 4.31 1.50 6.40
N LEU A 47 4.02 0.71 5.37
CA LEU A 47 3.75 1.22 4.02
C LEU A 47 2.68 0.37 3.34
N MET A 48 1.64 1.02 2.81
CA MET A 48 0.72 0.40 1.86
C MET A 48 0.97 0.96 0.46
N MET A 49 1.24 0.09 -0.49
CA MET A 49 1.47 0.45 -1.89
C MET A 49 0.39 -0.10 -2.80
N VAL A 50 0.14 0.57 -3.92
CA VAL A 50 -0.79 0.16 -4.97
C VAL A 50 -0.22 0.56 -6.33
N TRP A 51 -0.54 -0.22 -7.37
CA TRP A 51 -0.31 0.17 -8.77
C TRP A 51 -1.65 0.59 -9.39
N PRO A 52 -1.97 1.89 -9.41
CA PRO A 52 -3.19 2.37 -10.03
C PRO A 52 -3.09 2.31 -11.56
N SER A 53 -4.22 2.15 -12.24
CA SER A 53 -4.34 2.59 -13.64
C SER A 53 -4.41 4.12 -13.70
N ASP A 54 -4.07 4.72 -14.84
CA ASP A 54 -4.12 6.17 -15.06
C ASP A 54 -5.49 6.77 -14.65
N GLU A 55 -6.57 6.09 -15.03
CA GLU A 55 -7.95 6.49 -14.71
C GLU A 55 -8.27 6.49 -13.20
N SER A 56 -7.51 5.73 -12.41
CA SER A 56 -7.76 5.54 -10.98
C SER A 56 -6.87 6.40 -10.06
N ILE A 57 -5.89 7.12 -10.61
CA ILE A 57 -4.92 7.92 -9.83
C ILE A 57 -5.64 8.89 -8.89
N ASP A 58 -6.59 9.68 -9.40
CA ASP A 58 -7.30 10.66 -8.59
C ASP A 58 -8.23 10.02 -7.55
N PHE A 59 -8.72 8.81 -7.81
CA PHE A 59 -9.45 8.05 -6.81
C PHE A 59 -8.55 7.73 -5.61
N TYR A 60 -7.36 7.18 -5.83
CA TYR A 60 -6.42 6.86 -4.75
C TYR A 60 -5.88 8.11 -4.05
N ARG A 61 -5.63 9.21 -4.77
CA ARG A 61 -5.27 10.51 -4.16
C ARG A 61 -6.28 10.99 -3.13
N ARG A 62 -7.57 10.89 -3.45
CA ARG A 62 -8.65 11.25 -2.50
C ARG A 62 -8.68 10.35 -1.26
N GLN A 63 -8.09 9.15 -1.33
CA GLN A 63 -7.98 8.23 -0.19
C GLN A 63 -6.65 8.38 0.58
N GLY A 64 -5.88 9.45 0.31
CA GLY A 64 -4.63 9.75 1.01
C GLY A 64 -3.38 9.06 0.43
N PHE A 65 -3.49 8.37 -0.71
CA PHE A 65 -2.30 7.89 -1.41
C PHE A 65 -1.62 9.04 -2.13
N ALA A 66 -0.35 9.29 -1.80
CA ALA A 66 0.48 10.20 -2.57
C ALA A 66 1.13 9.43 -3.73
N PRO A 67 1.27 10.04 -4.92
CA PRO A 67 2.16 9.48 -5.95
C PRO A 67 3.58 9.38 -5.36
N SER A 68 4.16 8.20 -5.50
CA SER A 68 5.54 7.91 -5.10
C SER A 68 6.37 7.79 -6.37
N GLU A 69 7.56 8.39 -6.40
CA GLU A 69 8.47 8.26 -7.52
C GLU A 69 9.15 6.88 -7.61
N GLU A 70 8.99 5.94 -6.66
CA GLU A 70 9.68 4.63 -6.75
C GLU A 70 8.84 3.42 -6.26
N PRO A 71 9.02 2.20 -6.83
CA PRO A 71 10.08 1.31 -6.31
C PRO A 71 10.77 0.36 -7.34
N VAL A 72 12.10 0.29 -7.30
CA VAL A 72 12.88 -0.90 -7.68
C VAL A 72 13.54 -1.43 -6.41
N ILE A 73 13.32 -2.70 -6.06
CA ILE A 73 13.94 -3.26 -4.84
C ILE A 73 14.60 -4.64 -5.05
N TRP A 74 15.87 -4.69 -4.68
CA TRP A 74 16.70 -5.89 -4.54
C TRP A 74 17.13 -6.01 -3.07
N VAL A 75 17.14 -7.24 -2.55
CA VAL A 75 17.43 -7.52 -1.13
C VAL A 75 18.84 -8.10 -1.01
N VAL A 76 19.62 -7.59 -0.07
CA VAL A 76 20.99 -8.04 0.23
C VAL A 76 20.96 -9.51 0.68
N PRO A 77 21.76 -10.41 0.08
CA PRO A 77 22.01 -11.72 0.66
C PRO A 77 22.94 -11.57 1.86
N GLU A 78 22.57 -12.16 3.00
CA GLU A 78 23.44 -12.15 4.17
C GLU A 78 24.75 -12.91 3.89
N PRO A 79 25.91 -12.38 4.33
CA PRO A 79 27.18 -13.07 4.16
C PRO A 79 27.16 -14.39 4.95
N PRO A 80 27.77 -15.47 4.44
CA PRO A 80 27.97 -16.66 5.26
C PRO A 80 28.80 -16.28 6.48
N HIS A 81 28.25 -16.52 7.67
CA HIS A 81 29.03 -16.49 8.90
C HIS A 81 30.20 -17.48 8.74
N ALA A 82 31.41 -17.02 9.07
CA ALA A 82 32.67 -17.77 8.95
C ALA A 82 32.63 -19.14 9.66
#